data_AF-A0AAD6C2D7-F1
#
_entry.id   AF-A0AAD6C2D7-F1
#
_cell.length_a   1.000
_cell.length_b   1.000
_cell.length_c   1.000
_cell.angle_alpha   90.00
_cell.angle_beta   90.00
_cell.angle_gamma   90.00
#
_symmetry.space_group_name_H-M   'P 1'
#
loop_
_entity.id
_entity.type
_entity.pdbx_description
1 polymer ?
#
loop_
_entity_poly.entity_id
_entity_poly.type
_entity_poly.pdbx_seq_one_letter_code
_entity_poly.pdbx_strand_id
1 'polypeptide(L)'
;MLIEESHVDVPTTADGQGTMRIYIYHPTIPGYPNARFPGVVVFSEIYQGGMSPPPPGPETASDLVTLSKEKNTTDISAWLFTVTGPVARFARQIAGQGYICAAPSSYHEFTGPEPLKYDAEDTDKGNAWKIGKKLAAYDEDASLSIDYLLSLPTCNGRVGATGMCLGGHLAYRCALDSRIKAAVCYFATDIHSKTLAEGKNDDSLARAGDIKGELLMIFGKNDNHVPPEGRDLIRKTLHDKGVLFSFYEVAWAQHAFIRDELSKGRYDPAITKACFEMLLELFGRTLKLDLGEHDGKKLVVEDVC
;
A
#
# COMPACT_ATOMS: atom_id res chain seq x y z
N MET A 1 19.12 4.44 -11.72
CA MET A 1 19.01 3.29 -10.82
C MET A 1 18.20 2.24 -11.55
N LEU A 2 18.70 1.01 -11.64
CA LEU A 2 17.92 -0.09 -12.21
C LEU A 2 17.06 -0.69 -11.10
N ILE A 3 15.98 -1.37 -11.47
CA ILE A 3 15.10 -2.06 -10.52
C ILE A 3 15.16 -3.55 -10.87
N GLU A 4 15.57 -4.36 -9.90
CA GLU A 4 15.51 -5.81 -9.98
C GLU A 4 14.24 -6.30 -9.29
N GLU A 5 13.42 -7.06 -10.01
CA GLU A 5 12.18 -7.61 -9.50
C GLU A 5 12.39 -9.09 -9.16
N SER A 6 12.05 -9.46 -7.93
CA SER A 6 12.12 -10.84 -7.44
C SER A 6 10.98 -11.10 -6.45
N HIS A 7 10.95 -12.30 -5.87
CA HIS A 7 10.03 -12.61 -4.79
C HIS A 7 10.68 -13.57 -3.79
N VAL A 8 10.13 -13.59 -2.60
CA VAL A 8 10.42 -14.56 -1.56
C VAL A 8 9.10 -15.14 -1.05
N ASP A 9 9.11 -16.42 -0.73
CA ASP A 9 7.99 -17.09 -0.08
C ASP A 9 8.37 -17.30 1.40
N VAL A 10 7.54 -16.79 2.31
CA VAL A 10 7.75 -16.89 3.76
C VAL A 10 6.64 -17.71 4.41
N PRO A 11 6.95 -18.55 5.42
CA PRO A 11 5.94 -19.34 6.10
C PRO A 11 5.03 -18.45 6.96
N THR A 12 3.74 -18.75 7.00
CA THR A 12 2.73 -18.06 7.82
C THR A 12 2.05 -19.05 8.77
N THR A 13 1.57 -18.55 9.91
CA THR A 13 1.02 -19.39 10.99
C THR A 13 -0.26 -18.84 11.62
N ALA A 14 -0.58 -17.56 11.44
CA ALA A 14 -1.69 -16.89 12.10
C ALA A 14 -3.08 -17.42 11.70
N ASP A 15 -3.19 -18.02 10.51
CA ASP A 15 -4.39 -18.69 10.03
C ASP A 15 -4.15 -20.16 9.65
N GLY A 16 -3.31 -20.83 10.45
CA GLY A 16 -2.80 -22.16 10.14
C GLY A 16 -1.50 -22.10 9.35
N GLN A 17 -0.95 -23.27 8.99
CA GLN A 17 0.31 -23.35 8.25
C GLN A 17 0.07 -22.97 6.78
N GLY A 18 0.69 -21.88 6.35
CA GLY A 18 0.60 -21.37 4.98
C GLY A 18 1.92 -20.77 4.50
N THR A 19 1.87 -20.15 3.34
CA THR A 19 3.01 -19.47 2.73
C THR A 19 2.53 -18.17 2.10
N MET A 20 3.15 -17.05 2.47
CA MET A 20 2.92 -15.75 1.85
C MET A 20 4.05 -15.42 0.88
N ARG A 21 3.69 -15.02 -0.33
CA ARG A 21 4.64 -14.42 -1.27
C ARG A 21 4.80 -12.93 -1.03
N ILE A 22 6.05 -12.48 -0.91
CA ILE A 22 6.45 -11.07 -0.86
C ILE A 22 7.20 -10.73 -2.15
N TYR A 23 6.70 -9.76 -2.89
CA TYR A 23 7.35 -9.26 -4.11
C TYR A 23 8.32 -8.15 -3.78
N ILE A 24 9.51 -8.24 -4.35
CA ILE A 24 10.62 -7.35 -4.04
C ILE A 24 10.97 -6.53 -5.27
N TYR A 25 10.95 -5.21 -5.11
CA TYR A 25 11.45 -4.26 -6.09
C TYR A 25 12.72 -3.65 -5.51
N HIS A 26 13.87 -4.17 -5.95
CA HIS A 26 15.17 -3.85 -5.37
C HIS A 26 15.91 -2.84 -6.24
N PRO A 27 16.26 -1.65 -5.71
CA PRO A 27 17.08 -0.69 -6.42
C PRO A 27 18.54 -1.15 -6.52
N THR A 28 19.07 -1.20 -7.75
CA THR A 28 20.48 -1.49 -7.99
C THR A 28 21.19 -0.34 -8.69
N ILE A 29 22.46 -0.14 -8.34
CA ILE A 29 23.34 0.89 -8.90
C ILE A 29 24.60 0.21 -9.44
N PRO A 30 24.85 0.23 -10.75
CA PRO A 30 26.08 -0.32 -11.33
C PRO A 30 27.33 0.29 -10.67
N GLY A 31 28.25 -0.57 -10.24
CA GLY A 31 29.48 -0.17 -9.54
C GLY A 31 29.35 0.00 -8.01
N TYR A 32 28.16 -0.16 -7.43
CA TYR A 32 27.93 -0.02 -5.99
C TYR A 32 27.20 -1.25 -5.40
N PRO A 33 27.84 -2.43 -5.36
CA PRO A 33 27.21 -3.68 -4.91
C PRO A 33 26.83 -3.67 -3.41
N ASN A 34 27.43 -2.77 -2.63
CA ASN A 34 27.19 -2.62 -1.19
C ASN A 34 26.31 -1.39 -0.88
N ALA A 35 25.66 -0.79 -1.87
CA ALA A 35 24.73 0.30 -1.63
C ALA A 35 23.61 -0.19 -0.68
N ARG A 36 23.32 0.63 0.34
CA ARG A 36 22.25 0.34 1.30
C ARG A 36 21.11 1.32 1.11
N PHE A 37 19.89 0.81 1.22
CA PHE A 37 18.66 1.55 0.99
C PHE A 37 17.69 1.33 2.14
N PRO A 38 16.85 2.30 2.49
CA PRO A 38 15.69 2.05 3.33
C PRO A 38 14.71 1.05 2.71
N GLY A 39 14.00 0.33 3.56
CA GLY A 39 12.91 -0.57 3.16
C GLY A 39 11.55 0.11 3.22
N VAL A 40 10.62 -0.29 2.35
CA VAL A 40 9.23 0.16 2.37
C VAL A 40 8.32 -1.03 2.13
N VAL A 41 7.41 -1.30 3.06
CA VAL A 41 6.32 -2.27 2.83
C VAL A 41 5.21 -1.57 2.03
N VAL A 42 4.83 -2.14 0.88
CA VAL A 42 3.83 -1.57 -0.05
C VAL A 42 2.61 -2.49 -0.09
N PHE A 43 1.54 -2.10 0.58
CA PHE A 43 0.32 -2.92 0.66
C PHE A 43 -0.63 -2.65 -0.51
N SER A 44 -1.20 -3.74 -1.02
CA SER A 44 -2.16 -3.73 -2.13
C SER A 44 -3.56 -3.25 -1.69
N GLU A 45 -4.31 -2.72 -2.64
CA GLU A 45 -5.72 -2.35 -2.48
C GLU A 45 -6.68 -3.53 -2.72
N ILE A 46 -7.98 -3.32 -2.48
CA ILE A 46 -9.05 -4.21 -2.95
C ILE A 46 -9.58 -3.63 -4.25
N TYR A 47 -9.65 -4.43 -5.30
CA TYR A 47 -10.05 -3.94 -6.60
C TYR A 47 -11.57 -3.71 -6.67
N GLN A 48 -11.98 -2.70 -7.44
CA GLN A 48 -13.38 -2.38 -7.72
C GLN A 48 -13.60 -2.28 -9.25
N GLY A 49 -13.78 -3.43 -9.89
CA GLY A 49 -14.26 -3.56 -11.27
C GLY A 49 -15.73 -3.17 -11.39
N GLY A 50 -16.09 -2.47 -12.47
CA GLY A 50 -17.48 -2.10 -12.73
C GLY A 50 -17.63 -1.29 -14.01
N MET A 51 -17.58 -1.97 -15.15
CA MET A 51 -18.53 -1.73 -16.23
C MET A 51 -19.14 -3.07 -16.57
N SER A 52 -20.42 -3.25 -16.29
CA SER A 52 -21.21 -4.18 -17.09
C SER A 52 -21.06 -3.71 -18.55
N PRO A 53 -20.69 -4.56 -19.52
CA PRO A 53 -20.86 -4.18 -20.91
C PRO A 53 -22.35 -3.81 -21.10
N PRO A 54 -22.69 -2.77 -21.88
CA PRO A 54 -24.06 -2.60 -22.31
C PRO A 54 -24.52 -3.93 -22.95
N PRO A 55 -25.78 -4.35 -22.75
CA PRO A 55 -26.27 -5.56 -23.40
C PRO A 55 -25.96 -5.46 -24.90
N PRO A 56 -25.45 -6.55 -25.52
CA PRO A 56 -25.11 -6.48 -26.94
C PRO A 56 -26.35 -6.02 -27.70
N GLY A 57 -26.22 -4.86 -28.34
CA GLY A 57 -27.15 -4.45 -29.38
C GLY A 57 -27.14 -5.49 -30.49
N PRO A 58 -28.22 -5.65 -31.25
CA PRO A 58 -28.32 -6.70 -32.25
C PRO A 58 -27.45 -6.33 -33.45
N GLU A 59 -26.17 -6.69 -33.43
CA GLU A 59 -25.31 -6.61 -34.61
C GLU A 59 -24.55 -7.91 -34.85
N THR A 60 -24.54 -8.27 -36.14
CA THR A 60 -24.32 -9.58 -36.72
C THR A 60 -22.85 -9.97 -36.75
N ALA A 61 -22.59 -11.27 -36.59
CA ALA A 61 -21.27 -11.86 -36.70
C ALA A 61 -20.70 -11.76 -38.12
N SER A 62 -19.86 -10.75 -38.36
CA SER A 62 -18.76 -10.83 -39.32
C SER A 62 -17.69 -9.81 -38.91
N ASP A 63 -16.43 -10.16 -39.12
CA ASP A 63 -15.25 -9.29 -39.07
C ASP A 63 -14.44 -9.27 -37.76
N LEU A 64 -14.00 -10.45 -37.31
CA LEU A 64 -12.73 -10.56 -36.57
C LEU A 64 -11.99 -11.86 -36.94
N VAL A 65 -11.39 -11.88 -38.14
CA VAL A 65 -10.27 -12.77 -38.44
C VAL A 65 -9.23 -11.97 -39.21
N THR A 66 -8.03 -11.86 -38.63
CA THR A 66 -6.68 -11.86 -39.26
C THR A 66 -5.76 -10.85 -38.56
N LEU A 67 -4.49 -11.25 -38.39
CA LEU A 67 -3.31 -10.59 -37.80
C LEU A 67 -3.02 -11.07 -36.36
N SER A 68 -1.91 -11.73 -36.02
CA SER A 68 -0.73 -12.20 -36.77
C SER A 68 -0.04 -13.26 -35.91
N LYS A 69 0.30 -14.40 -36.50
CA LYS A 69 1.32 -15.32 -35.96
C LYS A 69 2.70 -14.68 -36.10
N GLU A 70 3.61 -15.08 -35.22
CA GLU A 70 5.05 -14.77 -35.14
C GLU A 70 5.46 -13.61 -34.21
N LYS A 71 5.82 -13.96 -32.97
CA LYS A 71 7.10 -13.59 -32.35
C LYS A 71 7.39 -14.52 -31.16
N ASN A 72 8.42 -15.33 -31.35
CA ASN A 72 8.97 -16.25 -30.36
C ASN A 72 10.02 -15.51 -29.53
N THR A 73 9.57 -14.68 -28.60
CA THR A 73 10.40 -14.11 -27.53
C THR A 73 9.62 -14.25 -26.24
N THR A 74 10.12 -15.10 -25.35
CA THR A 74 9.63 -15.28 -23.99
C THR A 74 9.86 -13.97 -23.22
N ASP A 75 8.95 -13.02 -23.38
CA ASP A 75 8.87 -11.83 -22.54
C ASP A 75 8.11 -12.22 -21.27
N ILE A 76 8.86 -12.65 -20.25
CA ILE A 76 8.34 -13.13 -18.96
C ILE A 76 8.00 -11.93 -18.04
N SER A 77 8.01 -10.68 -18.53
CA SER A 77 8.05 -9.49 -17.66
C SER A 77 6.71 -8.83 -17.28
N ALA A 78 5.54 -9.45 -17.51
CA ALA A 78 4.25 -8.75 -17.33
C ALA A 78 3.19 -9.40 -16.42
N TRP A 79 3.35 -10.60 -15.85
CA TRP A 79 2.19 -11.38 -15.39
C TRP A 79 2.21 -12.00 -13.99
N LEU A 80 3.18 -11.72 -13.11
CA LEU A 80 3.44 -12.71 -12.05
C LEU A 80 2.81 -12.51 -10.67
N PHE A 81 2.12 -11.41 -10.34
CA PHE A 81 1.96 -11.05 -8.92
C PHE A 81 0.54 -10.64 -8.48
N THR A 82 0.07 -11.05 -7.28
CA THR A 82 -1.18 -10.56 -6.62
C THR A 82 -1.21 -9.03 -6.46
N VAL A 83 -0.04 -8.41 -6.58
CA VAL A 83 0.18 -6.97 -6.72
C VAL A 83 -0.30 -6.53 -8.10
N THR A 84 -1.39 -5.78 -8.16
CA THR A 84 -1.90 -5.29 -9.45
C THR A 84 -1.00 -4.25 -10.10
N GLY A 85 -1.27 -3.98 -11.38
CA GLY A 85 -0.61 -2.96 -12.19
C GLY A 85 -0.33 -1.65 -11.45
N PRO A 86 -1.34 -0.96 -10.85
CA PRO A 86 -1.12 0.28 -10.12
C PRO A 86 -0.15 0.14 -8.94
N VAL A 87 -0.31 -0.90 -8.11
CA VAL A 87 0.54 -1.12 -6.93
C VAL A 87 1.97 -1.48 -7.37
N ALA A 88 2.13 -2.31 -8.40
CA ALA A 88 3.43 -2.67 -8.94
C ALA A 88 4.14 -1.45 -9.55
N ARG A 89 3.42 -0.58 -10.29
CA ARG A 89 3.96 0.68 -10.80
C ARG A 89 4.34 1.61 -9.66
N PHE A 90 3.52 1.70 -8.62
CA PHE A 90 3.81 2.53 -7.45
C PHE A 90 5.07 2.03 -6.71
N ALA A 91 5.19 0.72 -6.49
CA ALA A 91 6.37 0.10 -5.90
C ALA A 91 7.62 0.34 -6.76
N ARG A 92 7.53 0.24 -8.09
CA ARG A 92 8.64 0.61 -9.00
C ARG A 92 8.99 2.09 -8.91
N GLN A 93 8.01 2.98 -8.83
CA GLN A 93 8.27 4.41 -8.68
C GLN A 93 9.01 4.71 -7.38
N ILE A 94 8.59 4.10 -6.27
CA ILE A 94 9.28 4.22 -4.98
C ILE A 94 10.69 3.60 -5.07
N ALA A 95 10.82 2.41 -5.65
CA ALA A 95 12.12 1.76 -5.82
C ALA A 95 13.09 2.58 -6.68
N GLY A 96 12.60 3.20 -7.74
CA GLY A 96 13.36 4.13 -8.59
C GLY A 96 13.89 5.36 -7.84
N GLN A 97 13.31 5.69 -6.68
CA GLN A 97 13.78 6.74 -5.77
C GLN A 97 14.79 6.23 -4.74
N GLY A 98 15.23 4.97 -4.77
CA GLY A 98 16.24 4.43 -3.86
C GLY A 98 15.69 3.87 -2.56
N TYR A 99 14.62 3.08 -2.64
CA TYR A 99 14.01 2.35 -1.54
C TYR A 99 13.80 0.88 -1.95
N ILE A 100 14.07 -0.09 -1.08
CA ILE A 100 13.70 -1.49 -1.35
C ILE A 100 12.21 -1.64 -1.03
N CYS A 101 11.38 -1.98 -2.02
CA CYS A 101 9.95 -2.17 -1.78
C CYS A 101 9.64 -3.66 -1.59
N ALA A 102 8.92 -3.99 -0.52
CA ALA A 102 8.35 -5.31 -0.27
C ALA A 102 6.82 -5.24 -0.35
N ALA A 103 6.21 -5.93 -1.30
CA ALA A 103 4.77 -5.96 -1.49
C ALA A 103 4.21 -7.36 -1.15
N PRO A 104 3.62 -7.56 0.06
CA PRO A 104 3.06 -8.84 0.45
C PRO A 104 1.74 -9.15 -0.26
N SER A 105 1.52 -10.44 -0.55
CA SER A 105 0.28 -10.96 -1.11
C SER A 105 -0.81 -11.03 -0.04
N SER A 106 -1.62 -9.97 0.15
CA SER A 106 -2.54 -9.83 1.30
C SER A 106 -3.65 -10.89 1.43
N TYR A 107 -3.86 -11.74 0.42
CA TYR A 107 -4.91 -12.78 0.40
C TYR A 107 -4.35 -14.20 0.20
N HIS A 108 -3.09 -14.42 0.58
CA HIS A 108 -2.39 -15.70 0.40
C HIS A 108 -3.08 -16.90 1.07
N GLU A 109 -3.93 -16.68 2.08
CA GLU A 109 -4.74 -17.74 2.71
C GLU A 109 -5.89 -18.24 1.82
N PHE A 110 -6.36 -17.41 0.89
CA PHE A 110 -7.56 -17.69 0.09
C PHE A 110 -7.25 -18.00 -1.37
N THR A 111 -6.13 -17.48 -1.87
CA THR A 111 -5.77 -17.59 -3.28
C THR A 111 -4.26 -17.58 -3.47
N GLY A 112 -3.84 -18.06 -4.65
CA GLY A 112 -2.44 -18.14 -5.03
C GLY A 112 -1.82 -16.77 -5.32
N PRO A 113 -0.53 -16.75 -5.70
CA PRO A 113 0.23 -15.54 -5.98
C PRO A 113 -0.17 -14.83 -7.29
N GLU A 114 -1.18 -15.31 -8.02
CA GLU A 114 -1.64 -14.72 -9.27
C GLU A 114 -2.39 -13.38 -9.06
N PRO A 115 -2.24 -12.39 -9.96
CA PRO A 115 -3.01 -11.14 -9.90
C PRO A 115 -4.51 -11.38 -9.98
N LEU A 116 -5.25 -10.78 -9.05
CA LEU A 116 -6.69 -10.62 -9.18
C LEU A 116 -7.02 -9.69 -10.34
N LYS A 117 -8.11 -9.99 -11.05
CA LYS A 117 -8.61 -9.17 -12.14
C LYS A 117 -9.42 -8.00 -11.62
N TYR A 118 -9.51 -6.96 -12.44
CA TYR A 118 -10.37 -5.81 -12.17
C TYR A 118 -11.78 -6.03 -12.73
N ASP A 119 -12.40 -7.14 -12.34
CA ASP A 119 -13.78 -7.46 -12.65
C ASP A 119 -14.63 -7.49 -11.37
N ALA A 120 -15.95 -7.60 -11.53
CA ALA A 120 -16.88 -7.63 -10.41
C ALA A 120 -16.67 -8.88 -9.52
N GLU A 121 -16.32 -10.01 -10.13
CA GLU A 121 -16.17 -11.28 -9.42
C GLU A 121 -15.00 -11.24 -8.43
N ASP A 122 -13.82 -10.82 -8.88
CA ASP A 122 -12.63 -10.72 -8.04
C ASP A 122 -12.73 -9.54 -7.06
N THR A 123 -13.49 -8.49 -7.40
CA THR A 123 -13.88 -7.42 -6.47
C THR A 123 -14.69 -7.98 -5.31
N ASP A 124 -15.70 -8.80 -5.59
CA ASP A 124 -16.57 -9.38 -4.58
C ASP A 124 -15.80 -10.38 -3.70
N LYS A 125 -14.94 -11.21 -4.29
CA LYS A 125 -14.01 -12.08 -3.54
C LYS A 125 -13.10 -11.28 -2.64
N GLY A 126 -12.46 -10.23 -3.15
CA GLY A 126 -11.58 -9.37 -2.37
C GLY A 126 -12.30 -8.72 -1.19
N ASN A 127 -13.53 -8.23 -1.38
CA ASN A 127 -14.34 -7.70 -0.28
C ASN A 127 -14.73 -8.78 0.74
N ALA A 128 -15.03 -10.00 0.29
CA ALA A 128 -15.32 -11.13 1.17
C ALA A 128 -14.07 -11.52 1.98
N TRP A 129 -12.91 -11.65 1.34
CA TRP A 129 -11.65 -12.01 2.00
C TRP A 129 -11.15 -10.92 2.95
N LYS A 130 -11.36 -9.62 2.64
CA LYS A 130 -11.10 -8.52 3.58
C LYS A 130 -11.74 -8.77 4.95
N ILE A 131 -12.97 -9.25 4.92
CA ILE A 131 -13.79 -9.47 6.11
C ILE A 131 -13.58 -10.90 6.67
N GLY A 132 -13.22 -11.87 5.82
CA GLY A 132 -13.00 -13.26 6.23
C GLY A 132 -11.63 -13.50 6.85
N LYS A 133 -10.60 -12.71 6.50
CA LYS A 133 -9.25 -12.85 7.02
C LYS A 133 -9.19 -12.48 8.50
N LYS A 134 -8.42 -13.24 9.27
CA LYS A 134 -8.13 -12.92 10.67
C LYS A 134 -7.28 -11.66 10.77
N LEU A 135 -7.59 -10.81 11.75
CA LEU A 135 -6.84 -9.58 11.96
C LEU A 135 -5.36 -9.85 12.28
N ALA A 136 -5.10 -10.89 13.10
CA ALA A 136 -3.74 -11.31 13.42
C ALA A 136 -2.93 -11.78 12.20
N ALA A 137 -3.59 -12.27 11.15
CA ALA A 137 -2.92 -12.67 9.91
C ALA A 137 -2.46 -11.44 9.10
N TYR A 138 -3.24 -10.34 9.09
CA TYR A 138 -2.75 -9.08 8.53
C TYR A 138 -1.54 -8.53 9.29
N ASP A 139 -1.52 -8.68 10.62
CA ASP A 139 -0.40 -8.25 11.45
C ASP A 139 0.84 -9.14 11.25
N GLU A 140 0.66 -10.45 11.08
CA GLU A 140 1.74 -11.39 10.72
C GLU A 140 2.35 -11.04 9.35
N ASP A 141 1.52 -10.80 8.33
CA ASP A 141 1.97 -10.40 6.99
C ASP A 141 2.86 -9.15 7.04
N ALA A 142 2.46 -8.16 7.82
CA ALA A 142 3.22 -6.93 8.03
C ALA A 142 4.56 -7.23 8.72
N SER A 143 4.55 -7.99 9.83
CA SER A 143 5.77 -8.34 10.56
C SER A 143 6.76 -9.11 9.68
N LEU A 144 6.31 -10.13 8.96
CA LEU A 144 7.16 -10.93 8.07
C LEU A 144 7.76 -10.11 6.93
N SER A 145 7.01 -9.14 6.41
CA SER A 145 7.52 -8.20 5.41
C SER A 145 8.62 -7.29 5.97
N ILE A 146 8.44 -6.81 7.20
CA ILE A 146 9.46 -6.02 7.92
C ILE A 146 10.70 -6.88 8.20
N ASP A 147 10.50 -8.11 8.69
CA ASP A 147 11.58 -9.06 8.99
C ASP A 147 12.42 -9.34 7.74
N TYR A 148 11.77 -9.61 6.61
CA TYR A 148 12.47 -9.83 5.35
C TYR A 148 13.28 -8.61 4.92
N LEU A 149 12.68 -7.40 4.93
CA LEU A 149 13.40 -6.17 4.59
C LEU A 149 14.62 -5.96 5.48
N LEU A 150 14.48 -6.15 6.79
CA LEU A 150 15.58 -5.98 7.75
C LEU A 150 16.66 -7.07 7.63
N SER A 151 16.32 -8.25 7.10
CA SER A 151 17.29 -9.32 6.85
C SER A 151 18.25 -9.04 5.69
N LEU A 152 17.89 -8.13 4.77
CA LEU A 152 18.70 -7.83 3.60
C LEU A 152 19.96 -7.05 4.02
N PRO A 153 21.17 -7.47 3.60
CA PRO A 153 22.41 -6.72 3.88
C PRO A 153 22.41 -5.34 3.21
N THR A 154 21.64 -5.19 2.14
CA THR A 154 21.41 -3.93 1.41
C THR A 154 20.30 -3.07 2.01
N CYS A 155 19.62 -3.52 3.09
CA CYS A 155 18.74 -2.64 3.85
C CYS A 155 19.56 -1.79 4.82
N ASN A 156 19.25 -0.50 4.93
CA ASN A 156 19.93 0.42 5.85
C ASN A 156 19.45 0.28 7.31
N GLY A 157 18.43 -0.56 7.56
CA GLY A 157 17.83 -0.79 8.87
C GLY A 157 16.62 0.10 9.19
N ARG A 158 16.25 1.02 8.29
CA ARG A 158 15.06 1.89 8.43
C ARG A 158 13.96 1.42 7.50
N VAL A 159 12.77 1.24 8.05
CA VAL A 159 11.61 0.73 7.32
C VAL A 159 10.43 1.68 7.44
N GLY A 160 9.75 1.93 6.33
CA GLY A 160 8.46 2.59 6.29
C GLY A 160 7.36 1.70 5.71
N ALA A 161 6.14 2.19 5.70
CA ALA A 161 5.00 1.49 5.11
C ALA A 161 4.13 2.43 4.27
N THR A 162 3.53 1.92 3.19
CA THR A 162 2.58 2.68 2.39
C THR A 162 1.55 1.77 1.73
N GLY A 163 0.41 2.32 1.36
CA GLY A 163 -0.60 1.61 0.58
C GLY A 163 -1.83 2.45 0.32
N MET A 164 -2.74 1.91 -0.49
CA MET A 164 -3.93 2.60 -1.01
C MET A 164 -5.20 1.85 -0.64
N CYS A 165 -6.28 2.56 -0.27
CA CYS A 165 -7.57 1.94 0.09
C CYS A 165 -7.40 0.95 1.26
N LEU A 166 -7.65 -0.35 1.06
CA LEU A 166 -7.30 -1.41 2.01
C LEU A 166 -5.82 -1.32 2.39
N GLY A 167 -4.94 -1.18 1.40
CA GLY A 167 -3.50 -1.06 1.63
C GLY A 167 -3.15 0.16 2.47
N GLY A 168 -3.97 1.21 2.45
CA GLY A 168 -3.83 2.36 3.35
C GLY A 168 -4.14 1.98 4.80
N HIS A 169 -5.16 1.14 5.03
CA HIS A 169 -5.46 0.58 6.36
C HIS A 169 -4.36 -0.38 6.80
N LEU A 170 -3.86 -1.24 5.91
CA LEU A 170 -2.77 -2.16 6.21
C LEU A 170 -1.45 -1.43 6.49
N ALA A 171 -1.16 -0.32 5.79
CA ALA A 171 -0.02 0.54 6.10
C ALA A 171 -0.15 1.20 7.48
N TYR A 172 -1.36 1.67 7.84
CA TYR A 172 -1.65 2.16 9.19
C TYR A 172 -1.43 1.07 10.25
N ARG A 173 -1.87 -0.17 9.99
CA ARG A 173 -1.66 -1.30 10.91
C ARG A 173 -0.18 -1.68 11.00
N CYS A 174 0.54 -1.69 9.89
CA CYS A 174 1.98 -1.90 9.86
C CYS A 174 2.72 -0.88 10.73
N ALA A 175 2.25 0.38 10.77
CA ALA A 175 2.80 1.43 11.64
C ALA A 175 2.61 1.18 13.15
N LEU A 176 1.77 0.23 13.56
CA LEU A 176 1.66 -0.22 14.96
C LEU A 176 2.92 -0.99 15.40
N ASP A 177 3.70 -1.53 14.46
CA ASP A 177 5.00 -2.12 14.75
C ASP A 177 6.04 -1.01 15.00
N SER A 178 6.66 -1.05 16.18
CA SER A 178 7.66 -0.05 16.60
C SER A 178 8.89 0.09 15.69
N ARG A 179 9.13 -0.88 14.80
CA ARG A 179 10.23 -0.84 13.81
C ARG A 179 9.91 0.09 12.64
N ILE A 180 8.64 0.38 12.37
CA ILE A 180 8.22 1.31 11.33
C ILE A 180 8.49 2.75 11.78
N LYS A 181 9.34 3.45 11.03
CA LYS A 181 9.73 4.84 11.31
C LYS A 181 8.79 5.86 10.66
N ALA A 182 8.14 5.49 9.57
CA ALA A 182 7.12 6.34 8.94
C ALA A 182 6.11 5.52 8.13
N ALA A 183 4.87 6.00 8.03
CA ALA A 183 3.89 5.41 7.12
C ALA A 183 3.03 6.45 6.38
N VAL A 184 2.77 6.19 5.10
CA VAL A 184 1.89 7.03 4.25
C VAL A 184 0.65 6.22 3.88
N CYS A 185 -0.52 6.70 4.31
CA CYS A 185 -1.78 5.99 4.16
C CYS A 185 -2.68 6.75 3.19
N TYR A 186 -2.84 6.24 1.97
CA TYR A 186 -3.70 6.83 0.95
C TYR A 186 -5.13 6.30 1.08
N PHE A 187 -6.07 7.20 1.38
CA PHE A 187 -7.52 6.98 1.53
C PHE A 187 -7.83 5.66 2.25
N ALA A 188 -7.21 5.50 3.43
CA ALA A 188 -7.30 4.31 4.25
C ALA A 188 -8.76 4.05 4.68
N THR A 189 -9.39 3.07 4.05
CA THR A 189 -10.79 2.71 4.30
C THR A 189 -10.92 1.93 5.59
N ASP A 190 -12.15 1.76 6.08
CA ASP A 190 -12.52 0.86 7.18
C ASP A 190 -11.92 1.19 8.57
N ILE A 191 -10.90 2.05 8.69
CA ILE A 191 -10.32 2.48 9.99
C ILE A 191 -11.38 3.08 10.91
N HIS A 192 -12.19 4.00 10.38
CA HIS A 192 -13.22 4.73 11.14
C HIS A 192 -14.42 3.85 11.50
N SER A 193 -14.74 2.85 10.67
CA SER A 193 -15.88 1.95 10.84
C SER A 193 -15.53 0.62 11.52
N LYS A 194 -14.23 0.35 11.74
CA LYS A 194 -13.69 -0.86 12.38
C LYS A 194 -13.99 -2.16 11.62
N THR A 195 -14.26 -2.06 10.32
CA THR A 195 -14.86 -3.14 9.50
C THR A 195 -13.85 -4.06 8.83
N LEU A 196 -12.55 -3.91 9.11
CA LEU A 196 -11.53 -4.82 8.62
C LEU A 196 -11.58 -6.16 9.39
N ALA A 197 -11.26 -7.24 8.69
CA ALA A 197 -11.09 -8.58 9.24
C ALA A 197 -12.36 -9.22 9.84
N GLU A 198 -12.20 -10.47 10.30
CA GLU A 198 -13.26 -11.28 10.90
C GLU A 198 -13.94 -10.54 12.05
N GLY A 199 -15.28 -10.60 12.07
CA GLY A 199 -16.09 -9.95 13.09
C GLY A 199 -16.30 -8.43 12.90
N LYS A 200 -15.67 -7.80 11.89
CA LYS A 200 -15.83 -6.36 11.57
C LYS A 200 -15.70 -5.48 12.82
N ASN A 201 -14.67 -5.76 13.61
CA ASN A 201 -14.39 -5.03 14.84
C ASN A 201 -12.88 -4.97 15.09
N ASP A 202 -12.13 -4.51 14.09
CA ASP A 202 -10.68 -4.32 14.25
C ASP A 202 -10.36 -3.27 15.34
N ASP A 203 -9.10 -3.26 15.75
CA ASP A 203 -8.60 -2.42 16.84
C ASP A 203 -7.67 -1.28 16.37
N SER A 204 -7.65 -0.96 15.08
CA SER A 204 -6.67 -0.01 14.51
C SER A 204 -6.68 1.36 15.19
N LEU A 205 -7.85 1.99 15.35
CA LEU A 205 -7.93 3.27 16.07
C LEU A 205 -7.69 3.14 17.57
N ALA A 206 -8.11 2.02 18.17
CA ALA A 206 -7.91 1.79 19.61
C ALA A 206 -6.42 1.72 19.95
N ARG A 207 -5.63 1.12 19.05
CA ARG A 207 -4.18 0.94 19.15
C ARG A 207 -3.35 2.08 18.57
N ALA A 208 -3.94 3.21 18.16
CA ALA A 208 -3.21 4.33 17.55
C ALA A 208 -2.00 4.81 18.38
N GLY A 209 -2.05 4.72 19.72
CA GLY A 209 -0.93 5.09 20.60
C GLY A 209 0.28 4.15 20.56
N ASP A 210 0.15 2.99 19.92
CA ASP A 210 1.27 2.06 19.70
C ASP A 210 2.20 2.57 18.60
N ILE A 211 1.71 3.45 17.71
CA ILE A 211 2.46 4.01 16.59
C ILE A 211 3.58 4.90 17.12
N LYS A 212 4.83 4.49 16.85
CA LYS A 212 6.05 5.24 17.24
C LYS A 212 6.68 6.01 16.09
N GLY A 213 6.40 5.60 14.85
CA GLY A 213 6.79 6.33 13.66
C GLY A 213 5.87 7.51 13.35
N GLU A 214 6.23 8.25 12.31
CA GLU A 214 5.43 9.37 11.83
C GLU A 214 4.41 8.93 10.76
N LEU A 215 3.18 9.43 10.85
CA LEU A 215 2.12 9.13 9.87
C LEU A 215 1.85 10.29 8.93
N LEU A 216 1.53 9.97 7.69
CA LEU A 216 0.84 10.87 6.77
C LEU A 216 -0.46 10.21 6.29
N MET A 217 -1.59 10.81 6.67
CA MET A 217 -2.92 10.39 6.21
C MET A 217 -3.37 11.28 5.05
N ILE A 218 -3.71 10.69 3.91
CA ILE A 218 -4.14 11.44 2.72
C ILE A 218 -5.54 10.98 2.31
N PHE A 219 -6.51 11.90 2.23
CA PHE A 219 -7.88 11.59 1.83
C PHE A 219 -8.38 12.52 0.72
N GLY A 220 -9.38 12.06 -0.04
CA GLY A 220 -10.16 12.92 -0.91
C GLY A 220 -11.31 13.59 -0.13
N LYS A 221 -11.66 14.84 -0.47
CA LYS A 221 -12.79 15.52 0.18
C LYS A 221 -14.15 14.89 -0.15
N ASN A 222 -14.27 14.36 -1.37
CA ASN A 222 -15.47 13.73 -1.92
C ASN A 222 -15.40 12.20 -1.85
N ASP A 223 -14.58 11.64 -0.97
CA ASP A 223 -14.51 10.21 -0.72
C ASP A 223 -15.66 9.79 0.21
N ASN A 224 -16.56 8.93 -0.28
CA ASN A 224 -17.69 8.41 0.48
C ASN A 224 -17.35 7.11 1.23
N HIS A 225 -16.22 6.48 0.93
CA HIS A 225 -15.73 5.31 1.67
C HIS A 225 -15.16 5.71 3.02
N VAL A 226 -14.71 6.96 3.16
CA VAL A 226 -14.32 7.57 4.44
C VAL A 226 -15.00 8.95 4.53
N PRO A 227 -16.26 9.01 4.97
CA PRO A 227 -17.04 10.24 4.99
C PRO A 227 -16.42 11.28 5.94
N PRO A 228 -16.83 12.56 5.89
CA PRO A 228 -16.25 13.63 6.70
C PRO A 228 -16.13 13.28 8.20
N GLU A 229 -17.18 12.73 8.80
CA GLU A 229 -17.21 12.30 10.18
C GLU A 229 -16.22 11.17 10.47
N GLY A 230 -15.98 10.28 9.51
CA GLY A 230 -14.97 9.23 9.61
C GLY A 230 -13.56 9.79 9.61
N ARG A 231 -13.28 10.78 8.74
CA ARG A 231 -11.99 11.48 8.69
C ARG A 231 -11.74 12.31 9.95
N ASP A 232 -12.77 12.98 10.45
CA ASP A 232 -12.72 13.73 11.70
C ASP A 232 -12.46 12.81 12.91
N LEU A 233 -13.10 11.64 12.95
CA LEU A 233 -12.85 10.63 13.98
C LEU A 233 -11.39 10.15 13.96
N ILE A 234 -10.85 9.83 12.78
CA ILE A 234 -9.45 9.42 12.63
C ILE A 234 -8.53 10.54 13.13
N ARG A 235 -8.70 11.76 12.61
CA ARG A 235 -7.87 12.92 12.98
C ARG A 235 -7.91 13.21 14.48
N LYS A 236 -9.11 13.23 15.06
CA LYS A 236 -9.29 13.46 16.51
C LYS A 236 -8.60 12.37 17.32
N THR A 237 -8.76 11.11 16.95
CA THR A 237 -8.16 9.99 17.68
C THR A 237 -6.63 10.06 17.65
N LEU A 238 -6.03 10.39 16.50
CA LEU A 238 -4.60 10.56 16.38
C LEU A 238 -4.07 11.69 17.26
N HIS A 239 -4.78 12.83 17.32
CA HIS A 239 -4.46 13.92 18.25
C HIS A 239 -4.58 13.48 19.72
N ASP A 240 -5.71 12.88 20.11
CA ASP A 240 -5.97 12.45 21.49
C ASP A 240 -4.92 11.43 21.99
N LYS A 241 -4.39 10.61 21.07
CA LYS A 241 -3.37 9.60 21.36
C LYS A 241 -1.93 10.12 21.25
N GLY A 242 -1.75 11.39 20.89
CA GLY A 242 -0.44 12.02 20.77
C GLY A 242 0.43 11.44 19.66
N VAL A 243 -0.18 10.90 18.60
CA VAL A 243 0.55 10.39 17.43
C VAL A 243 1.19 11.57 16.69
N LEU A 244 2.41 11.39 16.18
CA LEU A 244 3.04 12.35 15.28
C LEU A 244 2.50 12.13 13.86
N PHE A 245 1.69 13.06 13.35
CA PHE A 245 1.10 12.88 12.02
C PHE A 245 0.85 14.18 11.26
N SER A 246 0.85 14.04 9.93
CA SER A 246 0.30 14.98 8.97
C SER A 246 -1.03 14.44 8.42
N PHE A 247 -1.96 15.35 8.10
CA PHE A 247 -3.28 14.99 7.59
C PHE A 247 -3.63 15.90 6.41
N TYR A 248 -3.76 15.33 5.22
CA TYR A 248 -4.04 16.08 4.00
C TYR A 248 -5.36 15.64 3.37
N GLU A 249 -6.22 16.60 3.07
CA GLU A 249 -7.50 16.38 2.40
C GLU A 249 -7.54 17.12 1.07
N VAL A 250 -7.52 16.35 -0.01
CA VAL A 250 -7.52 16.88 -1.36
C VAL A 250 -8.92 17.37 -1.72
N ALA A 251 -9.06 18.67 -1.97
CA ALA A 251 -10.31 19.25 -2.43
C ALA A 251 -10.81 18.56 -3.72
N TRP A 252 -12.11 18.29 -3.79
CA TRP A 252 -12.82 17.70 -4.94
C TRP A 252 -12.45 16.26 -5.31
N ALA A 253 -11.35 15.70 -4.79
CA ALA A 253 -10.95 14.33 -5.07
C ALA A 253 -11.90 13.30 -4.45
N GLN A 254 -12.24 12.27 -5.22
CA GLN A 254 -13.01 11.10 -4.79
C GLN A 254 -12.10 9.94 -4.41
N HIS A 255 -12.66 8.83 -3.92
CA HIS A 255 -11.90 7.60 -3.66
C HIS A 255 -11.09 7.13 -4.87
N ALA A 256 -9.87 6.62 -4.63
CA ALA A 256 -8.94 6.12 -5.65
C ALA A 256 -8.42 7.18 -6.65
N PHE A 257 -8.32 8.45 -6.23
CA PHE A 257 -7.85 9.55 -7.08
C PHE A 257 -6.39 9.45 -7.57
N ILE A 258 -5.57 8.58 -6.97
CA ILE A 258 -4.19 8.31 -7.43
C ILE A 258 -4.05 7.04 -8.25
N ARG A 259 -5.12 6.28 -8.44
CA ARG A 259 -5.09 5.03 -9.18
C ARG A 259 -5.18 5.31 -10.67
N ASP A 260 -4.09 5.07 -11.39
CA ASP A 260 -3.93 5.39 -12.81
C ASP A 260 -4.67 4.44 -13.76
N GLU A 261 -5.16 3.30 -13.26
CA GLU A 261 -6.00 2.37 -14.02
C GLU A 261 -7.35 2.11 -13.33
N LEU A 262 -8.41 1.97 -14.12
CA LEU A 262 -9.74 1.52 -13.68
C LEU A 262 -10.27 2.27 -12.44
N SER A 263 -9.96 3.57 -12.34
CA SER A 263 -10.37 4.47 -11.26
C SER A 263 -11.76 5.08 -11.46
N LYS A 264 -12.51 4.65 -12.48
CA LYS A 264 -13.86 5.18 -12.81
C LYS A 264 -13.83 6.69 -13.09
N GLY A 265 -12.79 7.17 -13.77
CA GLY A 265 -12.62 8.57 -14.16
C GLY A 265 -12.15 9.49 -13.02
N ARG A 266 -11.64 8.93 -11.91
CA ARG A 266 -11.24 9.68 -10.71
C ARG A 266 -9.76 10.01 -10.64
N TYR A 267 -8.95 9.35 -11.47
CA TYR A 267 -7.51 9.58 -11.52
C TYR A 267 -7.20 11.04 -11.84
N ASP A 268 -6.38 11.66 -11.01
CA ASP A 268 -5.83 12.99 -11.26
C ASP A 268 -4.29 12.93 -11.16
N PRO A 269 -3.56 13.07 -12.28
CA PRO A 269 -2.11 12.95 -12.29
C PRO A 269 -1.39 14.09 -11.55
N ALA A 270 -1.98 15.30 -11.50
CA ALA A 270 -1.36 16.44 -10.83
C ALA A 270 -1.44 16.28 -9.31
N ILE A 271 -2.61 15.84 -8.82
CA ILE A 271 -2.82 15.49 -7.41
C ILE A 271 -1.94 14.28 -7.05
N THR A 272 -1.90 13.25 -7.89
CA THR A 272 -1.06 12.07 -7.68
C THR A 272 0.40 12.45 -7.49
N LYS A 273 0.94 13.31 -8.36
CA LYS A 273 2.29 13.84 -8.24
C LYS A 273 2.49 14.54 -6.89
N ALA A 274 1.59 15.45 -6.50
CA ALA A 274 1.70 16.17 -5.23
C ALA A 274 1.71 15.21 -4.03
N CYS A 275 0.81 14.23 -4.00
CA CYS A 275 0.75 13.25 -2.92
C CYS A 275 1.95 12.27 -2.93
N PHE A 276 2.57 12.02 -4.09
CA PHE A 276 3.81 11.25 -4.18
C PHE A 276 5.01 12.04 -3.64
N GLU A 277 5.10 13.34 -3.93
CA GLU A 277 6.13 14.22 -3.36
C GLU A 277 6.03 14.29 -1.83
N MET A 278 4.81 14.28 -1.26
CA MET A 278 4.64 14.21 0.20
C MET A 278 5.17 12.88 0.79
N LEU A 279 5.00 11.76 0.07
CA LEU A 279 5.61 10.49 0.47
C LEU A 279 7.14 10.56 0.42
N LEU A 280 7.70 11.13 -0.66
CA LEU A 280 9.15 11.27 -0.80
C LEU A 280 9.75 12.21 0.24
N GLU A 281 9.04 13.28 0.61
CA GLU A 281 9.41 14.19 1.68
C GLU A 281 9.53 13.41 3.00
N LEU A 282 8.44 12.78 3.44
CA LEU A 282 8.39 12.06 4.71
C LEU A 282 9.44 10.94 4.76
N PHE A 283 9.47 10.07 3.74
CA PHE A 283 10.42 8.96 3.69
C PHE A 283 11.87 9.42 3.51
N GLY A 284 12.09 10.52 2.80
CA GLY A 284 13.41 11.10 2.63
C GLY A 284 14.02 11.47 3.99
N ARG A 285 13.30 12.25 4.79
CA ARG A 285 13.83 12.71 6.09
C ARG A 285 13.81 11.65 7.19
N THR A 286 12.89 10.67 7.15
CA THR A 286 12.75 9.66 8.21
C THR A 286 13.50 8.36 7.93
N LEU A 287 13.67 7.98 6.66
CA LEU A 287 14.22 6.67 6.27
C LEU A 287 15.60 6.76 5.59
N LYS A 288 15.83 7.78 4.76
CA LYS A 288 17.13 7.94 4.08
C LYS A 288 18.15 8.64 4.96
N LEU A 289 17.74 9.71 5.63
CA LEU A 289 18.62 10.45 6.52
C LEU A 289 18.80 9.72 7.85
N ASP A 290 20.04 9.59 8.28
CA ASP A 290 20.35 9.16 9.63
C ASP A 290 20.35 10.36 10.56
N LEU A 291 19.20 10.64 11.19
CA LEU A 291 19.08 11.72 12.16
C LEU A 291 19.53 11.32 13.57
N GLY A 292 19.92 10.05 13.79
CA GLY A 292 20.03 9.47 15.13
C GLY A 292 18.66 9.28 15.81
N GLU A 293 18.69 8.93 17.10
CA GLU A 293 17.48 8.88 17.92
C GLU A 293 17.05 10.30 18.33
N HIS A 294 15.75 10.57 18.33
CA HIS A 294 15.22 11.83 18.84
C HIS A 294 15.56 11.95 20.34
N ASP A 295 16.02 13.11 20.80
CA ASP A 295 16.48 13.31 22.19
C ASP A 295 15.34 13.30 23.23
N GLY A 296 14.10 13.12 22.75
CA GLY A 296 12.88 13.04 23.55
C GLY A 296 12.49 14.36 24.23
N LYS A 297 13.23 15.45 24.00
CA LYS A 297 12.91 16.74 24.61
C LYS A 297 11.68 17.31 23.92
N LYS A 298 10.75 17.84 24.72
CA LYS A 298 9.64 18.62 24.17
C LYS A 298 10.23 19.87 23.53
N LEU A 299 9.97 20.03 22.23
CA LEU A 299 10.21 21.30 21.55
C LEU A 299 9.33 22.36 22.22
N VAL A 300 9.95 23.38 22.80
CA VAL A 300 9.21 24.57 23.27
C VAL A 300 8.89 25.37 22.02
N VAL A 301 7.61 25.35 21.64
CA VAL A 301 7.12 26.18 20.53
C VAL A 301 7.00 27.60 21.06
N GLU A 302 7.78 28.51 20.49
CA GLU A 302 7.75 29.93 20.83
C GLU A 302 6.76 30.65 19.91
N ASP A 303 5.85 31.43 20.50
CA ASP A 303 4.90 32.28 19.76
C ASP A 303 5.55 33.63 19.39
N VAL A 304 6.74 33.60 18.80
CA VAL A 304 7.47 34.79 18.36
C VAL A 304 7.45 34.85 16.82
N CYS A 305 6.83 35.90 16.27
CA CYS A 305 6.77 36.17 14.83
C CYS A 305 7.99 36.95 14.34
#